data_AF-A0A0Q2UPA4-F1
#
_entry.id   AF-A0A0Q2UPA4-F1
#
_cell.length_a   1.000
_cell.length_b   1.000
_cell.length_c   1.000
_cell.angle_alpha   90.00
_cell.angle_beta   90.00
_cell.angle_gamma   90.00
#
_symmetry.space_group_name_H-M   'P 1'
#
loop_
_entity.id
_entity.type
_entity.pdbx_description
1 polymer ?
#
loop_
_entity_poly.entity_id
_entity_poly.type
_entity_poly.pdbx_seq_one_letter_code
_entity_poly.pdbx_strand_id
1 'polypeptide(L)'
;MKVRKNPIETSLPTLQDVQYVTAIYQRLSGNSEAETLTNLLEWQERNIQYWKERYWAASGIMIFLIIIIFVLVTLFFSVINVPYLSSLSKKAFLLFGLISILICTFLVVFLCFMLPYNYYNLVAQERQSPPKKLKKMFKLVYHTIKPSLPISIILDYRLAVCRDYAKLTAALLFNSYPEVYFLTLPNHVAVAVMINGKYYVLDQKLPIISLDSWIKRWEWLLWALRLKNKLLLRRYIPECSMYLVQFEKNLNGTILAKPTIREYIRYKVKTYEKDDIRTCIEKLEKLLINKFGLNSVKAISRKPDFTITLKNYGIYCENDEIILYSIARSIRNRIEAELSGGIKKLSGLRIFMKDDQDLLVEVYLKMQK
;
A
#
# COMPACT_ATOMS: atom_id res chain seq x y z
N MET A 1 8.17 14.05 30.78
CA MET A 1 7.82 14.28 29.36
C MET A 1 7.61 12.90 28.71
N LYS A 2 6.36 12.46 28.46
CA LYS A 2 6.10 11.15 27.85
C LYS A 2 6.46 11.23 26.37
N VAL A 3 7.50 10.49 25.95
CA VAL A 3 7.82 10.29 24.53
C VAL A 3 6.56 9.74 23.86
N ARG A 4 6.00 10.49 22.89
CA ARG A 4 4.89 9.97 22.07
C ARG A 4 5.37 8.67 21.43
N LYS A 5 4.71 7.55 21.76
CA LYS A 5 4.98 6.27 21.12
C LYS A 5 4.95 6.45 19.61
N ASN A 6 5.98 5.96 18.95
CA ASN A 6 6.12 6.16 17.52
C ASN A 6 4.98 5.37 16.85
N PRO A 7 4.16 5.96 15.96
CA PRO A 7 3.02 5.27 15.34
C PRO A 7 3.38 3.95 14.62
N ILE A 8 4.66 3.70 14.39
CA ILE A 8 5.23 2.50 13.79
C ILE A 8 5.27 1.32 14.76
N GLU A 9 5.39 1.54 16.07
CA GLU A 9 5.52 0.46 17.05
C GLU A 9 4.37 -0.55 16.96
N THR A 10 3.16 -0.08 16.67
CA THR A 10 1.99 -0.96 16.51
C THR A 10 1.99 -1.74 15.20
N SER A 11 2.79 -1.32 14.22
CA SER A 11 2.90 -1.93 12.88
C SER A 11 4.08 -2.88 12.74
N LEU A 12 4.92 -3.03 13.78
CA LEU A 12 6.04 -3.95 13.75
C LEU A 12 5.58 -5.41 13.87
N PRO A 13 6.18 -6.34 13.11
CA PRO A 13 5.93 -7.76 13.31
C PRO A 13 6.58 -8.25 14.60
N THR A 14 5.92 -9.17 15.28
CA THR A 14 6.49 -9.93 16.41
C THR A 14 7.30 -11.13 15.91
N LEU A 15 8.09 -11.78 16.77
CA LEU A 15 8.74 -13.05 16.40
C LEU A 15 7.72 -14.12 16.01
N GLN A 16 6.60 -14.19 16.72
CA GLN A 16 5.51 -15.11 16.42
C GLN A 16 4.91 -14.84 15.03
N ASP A 17 4.77 -13.56 14.65
CA ASP A 17 4.33 -13.16 13.32
C ASP A 17 5.29 -13.68 12.22
N VAL A 18 6.61 -13.62 12.45
CA VAL A 18 7.63 -14.16 11.52
C VAL A 18 7.52 -15.68 11.40
N GLN A 19 7.47 -16.39 12.53
CA GLN A 19 7.33 -17.84 12.57
C GLN A 19 6.05 -18.31 11.87
N TYR A 20 4.96 -17.55 12.03
CA TYR A 20 3.67 -17.86 11.41
C TYR A 20 3.73 -17.85 9.87
N VAL A 21 4.58 -17.00 9.29
CA VAL A 21 4.69 -16.86 7.83
C VAL A 21 5.87 -17.63 7.22
N THR A 22 6.70 -18.31 8.01
CA THR A 22 7.88 -19.05 7.51
C THR A 22 7.53 -20.06 6.40
N ALA A 23 6.46 -20.83 6.56
CA ALA A 23 6.02 -21.79 5.54
C ALA A 23 5.47 -21.11 4.26
N ILE A 24 4.96 -19.87 4.37
CA ILE A 24 4.60 -19.06 3.20
C ILE A 24 5.88 -18.58 2.52
N TYR A 25 6.82 -18.03 3.29
CA TYR A 25 8.10 -17.56 2.78
C TYR A 25 8.87 -18.64 2.02
N GLN A 26 9.04 -19.83 2.59
CA GLN A 26 9.76 -20.94 1.96
C GLN A 26 9.20 -21.34 0.59
N ARG A 27 7.88 -21.22 0.40
CA ARG A 27 7.23 -21.50 -0.90
C ARG A 27 7.41 -20.38 -1.92
N LEU A 28 7.66 -19.16 -1.45
CA LEU A 28 7.82 -17.98 -2.29
C LEU A 28 9.30 -17.67 -2.60
N SER A 29 10.22 -18.21 -1.81
CA SER A 29 11.66 -18.09 -2.04
C SER A 29 12.02 -18.62 -3.44
N GLY A 30 12.66 -17.76 -4.23
CA GLY A 30 13.18 -18.11 -5.54
C GLY A 30 14.66 -18.51 -5.48
N ASN A 31 15.25 -18.69 -6.66
CA ASN A 31 16.69 -18.97 -6.80
C ASN A 31 17.56 -17.71 -6.75
N SER A 32 16.94 -16.52 -6.75
CA SER A 32 17.62 -15.22 -6.65
C SER A 32 16.83 -14.25 -5.76
N GLU A 33 17.47 -13.17 -5.34
CA GLU A 33 16.81 -12.09 -4.59
C GLU A 33 15.72 -11.42 -5.43
N ALA A 34 16.01 -11.15 -6.70
CA ALA A 34 15.05 -10.58 -7.65
C ALA A 34 13.78 -11.43 -7.76
N GLU A 35 13.93 -12.75 -7.87
CA GLU A 35 12.81 -13.69 -7.93
C GLU A 35 12.08 -13.76 -6.60
N THR A 36 12.80 -13.89 -5.49
CA THR A 36 12.22 -13.98 -4.14
C THR A 36 11.37 -12.76 -3.81
N LEU A 37 11.94 -11.55 -3.90
CA LEU A 37 11.20 -10.32 -3.58
C LEU A 37 9.99 -10.14 -4.50
N THR A 38 10.14 -10.48 -5.79
CA THR A 38 9.05 -10.38 -6.77
C THR A 38 7.92 -11.36 -6.46
N ASN A 39 8.25 -12.60 -6.11
CA ASN A 39 7.28 -13.62 -5.72
C ASN A 39 6.50 -13.21 -4.46
N LEU A 40 7.19 -12.62 -3.47
CA LEU A 40 6.54 -12.09 -2.26
C LEU A 40 5.49 -11.03 -2.61
N LEU A 41 5.87 -10.01 -3.39
CA LEU A 41 4.99 -8.88 -3.70
C LEU A 41 3.84 -9.31 -4.64
N GLU A 42 4.13 -10.18 -5.62
CA GLU A 42 3.11 -10.78 -6.48
C GLU A 42 2.10 -11.63 -5.68
N TRP A 43 2.59 -12.43 -4.73
CA TRP A 43 1.71 -13.22 -3.87
C TRP A 43 0.82 -12.32 -3.03
N GLN A 44 1.36 -11.24 -2.45
CA GLN A 44 0.57 -10.27 -1.70
C GLN A 44 -0.50 -9.62 -2.59
N GLU A 45 -0.14 -9.18 -3.79
CA GLU A 45 -1.08 -8.56 -4.74
C GLU A 45 -2.23 -9.50 -5.12
N ARG A 46 -1.94 -10.80 -5.32
CA ARG A 46 -2.95 -11.81 -5.70
C ARG A 46 -3.80 -12.29 -4.53
N ASN A 47 -3.25 -12.31 -3.31
CA ASN A 47 -3.90 -12.97 -2.17
C ASN A 47 -4.46 -12.01 -1.12
N ILE A 48 -4.05 -10.74 -1.12
CA ILE A 48 -4.47 -9.76 -0.12
C ILE A 48 -5.09 -8.56 -0.84
N GLN A 49 -6.34 -8.26 -0.51
CA GLN A 49 -7.08 -7.11 -1.03
C GLN A 49 -6.95 -5.89 -0.12
N TYR A 50 -7.03 -4.70 -0.71
CA TYR A 50 -6.99 -3.46 0.05
C TYR A 50 -8.28 -3.26 0.86
N TRP A 51 -8.14 -3.11 2.17
CA TRP A 51 -9.24 -2.98 3.12
C TRP A 51 -9.72 -1.53 3.20
N LYS A 52 -10.54 -1.11 2.24
CA LYS A 52 -11.05 0.26 2.13
C LYS A 52 -11.78 0.70 3.39
N GLU A 53 -12.67 -0.13 3.91
CA GLU A 53 -13.53 0.16 5.07
C GLU A 53 -12.70 0.52 6.30
N ARG A 54 -11.59 -0.19 6.53
CA ARG A 54 -10.65 0.06 7.63
C ARG A 54 -9.93 1.41 7.47
N TYR A 55 -9.53 1.77 6.25
CA TYR A 55 -8.95 3.08 5.96
C TYR A 55 -9.95 4.22 6.22
N TRP A 56 -11.19 4.07 5.76
CA TRP A 56 -12.27 5.03 6.02
C TRP A 56 -12.64 5.11 7.49
N ALA A 57 -12.75 3.97 8.19
CA ALA A 57 -13.08 3.92 9.60
C ALA A 57 -12.01 4.62 10.47
N ALA A 58 -10.72 4.42 10.18
CA ALA A 58 -9.66 5.12 10.90
C ALA A 58 -9.79 6.65 10.80
N SER A 59 -10.11 7.15 9.60
CA SER A 59 -10.32 8.59 9.37
C SER A 59 -11.65 9.07 9.98
N GLY A 60 -12.71 8.28 9.82
CA GLY A 60 -14.05 8.59 10.30
C GLY A 60 -14.16 8.61 11.82
N ILE A 61 -13.50 7.69 12.52
CA ILE A 61 -13.43 7.67 13.99
C ILE A 61 -12.75 8.94 14.51
N MET A 62 -11.67 9.38 13.89
CA MET A 62 -11.00 10.62 14.29
C MET A 62 -11.90 11.84 14.11
N ILE A 63 -12.61 11.94 12.97
CA ILE A 63 -13.59 13.01 12.72
C ILE A 63 -14.70 12.94 13.76
N PHE A 64 -15.24 11.76 14.02
CA PHE A 64 -16.29 11.54 15.00
C PHE A 64 -15.87 11.96 16.41
N LEU A 65 -14.65 11.62 16.85
CA LEU A 65 -14.11 12.06 18.13
C LEU A 65 -13.97 13.58 18.22
N ILE A 66 -13.53 14.25 17.14
CA ILE A 66 -13.45 15.71 17.08
C ILE A 66 -14.84 16.33 17.22
N ILE A 67 -15.85 15.78 16.53
CA ILE A 67 -17.24 16.26 16.62
C ILE A 67 -17.77 16.05 18.04
N ILE A 68 -17.52 14.90 18.68
CA ILE A 68 -17.92 14.68 20.08
C ILE A 68 -17.30 15.71 21.01
N ILE A 69 -15.99 15.94 20.92
CA ILE A 69 -15.32 16.93 21.77
C ILE A 69 -15.96 18.30 21.57
N PHE A 70 -16.26 18.66 20.32
CA PHE A 70 -16.90 19.94 20.01
C PHE A 70 -18.33 20.05 20.55
N VAL A 71 -19.12 18.97 20.50
CA VAL A 71 -20.45 18.89 21.13
C VAL A 71 -20.34 19.08 22.63
N LEU A 72 -19.41 18.37 23.28
CA LEU A 72 -19.19 18.47 24.74
C LEU A 72 -18.77 19.87 25.16
N VAL A 73 -17.89 20.53 24.40
CA VAL A 73 -17.48 21.92 24.65
C VAL A 73 -18.66 22.87 24.51
N THR A 74 -19.48 22.69 23.47
CA THR A 74 -20.67 23.52 23.23
C THR A 74 -21.69 23.36 24.36
N LEU A 75 -21.93 22.13 24.82
CA LEU A 75 -22.82 21.84 25.95
C LEU A 75 -22.25 22.40 27.27
N PHE A 76 -20.94 22.34 27.47
CA PHE A 76 -20.30 22.92 28.65
C PHE A 76 -20.51 24.44 28.71
N PHE A 77 -20.31 25.16 27.60
CA PHE A 77 -20.55 26.61 27.53
C PHE A 77 -22.03 27.00 27.60
N SER A 78 -22.96 26.11 27.21
CA SER A 78 -24.39 26.40 27.35
C SER A 78 -24.89 26.26 28.79
N VAL A 79 -24.27 25.39 29.58
CA VAL A 79 -24.60 25.17 31.00
C VAL A 79 -23.94 26.19 31.91
N ILE A 80 -22.69 26.57 31.65
CA ILE A 80 -22.00 27.58 32.44
C ILE A 80 -22.67 28.93 32.20
N ASN A 81 -23.15 29.54 33.28
CA ASN A 81 -23.78 30.85 33.23
C ASN A 81 -22.70 31.93 33.06
N VAL A 82 -22.11 32.01 31.87
CA VAL A 82 -21.11 33.03 31.53
C VAL A 82 -21.84 34.39 31.49
N PRO A 83 -21.53 35.32 32.41
CA PRO A 83 -22.30 36.56 32.57
C PRO A 83 -22.25 37.48 31.34
N TYR A 84 -21.27 37.28 30.45
CA TYR A 84 -21.08 38.05 29.23
C TYR A 84 -21.77 37.46 27.99
N LEU A 85 -22.36 36.25 28.07
CA LEU A 85 -23.11 35.68 26.94
C LEU A 85 -24.55 36.23 26.92
N SER A 86 -24.90 36.91 25.83
CA SER A 86 -26.27 37.37 25.59
C SER A 86 -27.26 36.19 25.56
N SER A 87 -28.53 36.42 25.92
CA SER A 87 -29.58 35.39 25.84
C SER A 87 -29.69 34.75 24.45
N LEU A 88 -29.49 35.55 23.39
CA LEU A 88 -29.47 35.07 22.00
C LEU A 88 -28.33 34.07 21.75
N SER A 89 -27.13 34.37 22.24
CA SER A 89 -25.98 33.47 22.09
C SER A 89 -26.21 32.12 22.79
N LYS A 90 -26.80 32.10 23.98
CA LYS A 90 -27.16 30.86 24.70
C LYS A 90 -28.12 29.97 23.91
N LYS A 91 -29.16 30.57 23.29
CA LYS A 91 -30.10 29.84 22.42
C LYS A 91 -29.40 29.30 21.17
N ALA A 92 -28.51 30.08 20.56
CA ALA A 92 -27.74 29.64 19.39
C ALA A 92 -26.81 28.45 19.73
N PHE A 93 -26.10 28.50 20.87
CA PHE A 93 -25.27 27.39 21.34
C PHE A 93 -26.09 26.13 21.62
N LEU A 94 -27.28 26.26 22.22
CA LEU A 94 -28.16 25.12 22.46
C LEU A 94 -28.64 24.49 21.14
N LEU A 95 -29.09 25.30 20.18
CA LEU A 95 -29.48 24.81 18.86
C LEU A 95 -28.31 24.12 18.15
N PHE A 96 -27.11 24.72 18.21
CA PHE A 96 -25.91 24.15 17.63
C PHE A 96 -25.55 22.79 18.28
N GLY A 97 -25.66 22.69 19.60
CA GLY A 97 -25.48 21.44 20.34
C GLY A 97 -26.46 20.35 19.90
N LEU A 98 -27.75 20.69 19.73
CA LEU A 98 -28.77 19.75 19.23
C LEU A 98 -28.48 19.27 17.80
N ILE A 99 -28.11 20.18 16.89
CA ILE A 99 -27.71 19.82 15.52
C ILE A 99 -26.49 18.87 15.54
N SER A 100 -25.52 19.16 16.40
CA SER A 100 -24.32 18.34 16.52
C SER A 100 -24.63 16.94 17.06
N ILE A 101 -25.56 16.81 18.01
CA ILE A 101 -26.06 15.51 18.49
C ILE A 101 -26.75 14.74 17.37
N LEU A 102 -27.58 15.40 16.54
CA LEU A 102 -28.25 14.77 15.41
C LEU A 102 -27.22 14.24 14.39
N ILE A 103 -26.20 15.03 14.06
CA ILE A 103 -25.10 14.63 13.17
C ILE A 103 -24.33 13.45 13.75
N CYS A 104 -23.96 13.50 15.04
CA CYS A 104 -23.31 12.38 15.73
C CYS A 104 -24.15 11.11 15.67
N THR A 105 -25.45 11.21 15.94
CA THR A 105 -26.38 10.08 15.91
C THR A 105 -26.45 9.48 14.50
N PHE A 106 -26.59 10.33 13.48
CA PHE A 106 -26.57 9.89 12.08
C PHE A 106 -25.26 9.18 11.72
N LEU A 107 -24.10 9.72 12.13
CA LEU A 107 -22.80 9.09 11.87
C LEU A 107 -22.64 7.73 12.56
N VAL A 108 -23.11 7.59 13.80
CA VAL A 108 -23.10 6.31 14.53
C VAL A 108 -23.98 5.30 13.80
N VAL A 109 -25.22 5.68 13.48
CA VAL A 109 -26.15 4.82 12.72
C VAL A 109 -25.53 4.43 11.39
N PHE A 110 -25.02 5.39 10.62
CA PHE A 110 -24.37 5.13 9.34
C PHE A 110 -23.22 4.13 9.47
N LEU A 111 -22.33 4.28 10.45
CA LEU A 111 -21.23 3.34 10.68
C LEU A 111 -21.74 1.95 11.12
N CYS A 112 -22.76 1.90 11.97
CA CYS A 112 -23.38 0.66 12.44
C CYS A 112 -24.09 -0.11 11.33
N PHE A 113 -24.60 0.55 10.29
CA PHE A 113 -25.29 -0.11 9.18
C PHE A 113 -24.36 -0.36 7.98
N MET A 114 -23.52 0.61 7.59
CA MET A 114 -22.67 0.51 6.40
C MET A 114 -21.56 -0.53 6.53
N LEU A 115 -20.92 -0.63 7.70
CA LEU A 115 -19.84 -1.60 7.88
C LEU A 115 -20.38 -3.04 7.77
N PRO A 116 -21.43 -3.45 8.50
CA PRO A 116 -22.06 -4.76 8.29
C PRO A 116 -22.55 -4.98 6.87
N TYR A 117 -23.16 -3.97 6.24
CA TYR A 117 -23.66 -4.07 4.87
C TYR A 117 -22.55 -4.38 3.87
N ASN A 118 -21.42 -3.66 3.94
CA ASN A 118 -20.27 -3.93 3.07
C ASN A 118 -19.67 -5.32 3.31
N TYR A 119 -19.68 -5.81 4.56
CA TYR A 119 -19.20 -7.16 4.90
C TYR A 119 -20.22 -8.26 4.63
N TYR A 120 -21.50 -7.92 4.45
CA TYR A 120 -22.55 -8.91 4.22
C TYR A 120 -22.23 -9.75 2.99
N ASN A 121 -21.83 -9.14 1.88
CA ASN A 121 -21.51 -9.87 0.65
C ASN A 121 -20.32 -10.84 0.84
N LEU A 122 -19.31 -10.45 1.63
CA LEU A 122 -18.16 -11.32 1.93
C LEU A 122 -18.56 -12.52 2.78
N VAL A 123 -19.43 -12.32 3.78
CA VAL A 123 -19.85 -13.38 4.71
C VAL A 123 -21.01 -14.22 4.16
N ALA A 124 -21.86 -13.66 3.30
CA ALA A 124 -23.03 -14.32 2.74
C ALA A 124 -22.64 -15.51 1.86
N GLN A 125 -21.51 -15.42 1.16
CA GLN A 125 -20.96 -16.47 0.30
C GLN A 125 -20.50 -17.72 1.07
N GLU A 126 -20.32 -17.63 2.39
CA GLU A 126 -19.87 -18.78 3.19
C GLU A 126 -21.01 -19.77 3.46
N ARG A 127 -20.72 -21.08 3.40
CA ARG A 127 -21.67 -22.16 3.73
C ARG A 127 -21.85 -22.38 5.24
N GLN A 128 -21.89 -21.30 6.02
CA GLN A 128 -22.03 -21.37 7.49
C GLN A 128 -23.46 -21.05 7.94
N SER A 129 -23.83 -21.56 9.12
CA SER A 129 -25.10 -21.23 9.78
C SER A 129 -25.20 -19.72 10.10
N PRO A 130 -26.40 -19.11 10.06
CA PRO A 130 -26.61 -17.69 10.36
C PRO A 130 -25.94 -17.14 11.63
N PRO A 131 -25.96 -17.81 12.81
CA PRO A 131 -25.33 -17.25 14.01
C PRO A 131 -23.80 -17.16 13.90
N LYS A 132 -23.16 -18.13 13.21
CA LYS A 132 -21.71 -18.12 12.96
C LYS A 132 -21.33 -16.99 12.00
N LYS A 133 -22.15 -16.76 10.96
CA LYS A 133 -22.01 -15.62 10.04
C LYS A 133 -22.06 -14.28 10.78
N LEU A 134 -23.07 -14.09 11.63
CA LEU A 134 -23.24 -12.88 12.44
C LEU A 134 -22.04 -12.65 13.36
N LYS A 135 -21.56 -13.70 14.06
CA LYS A 135 -20.36 -13.62 14.90
C LYS A 135 -19.12 -13.20 14.10
N LYS A 136 -18.93 -13.75 12.89
CA LYS A 136 -17.82 -13.38 12.00
C LYS A 136 -17.92 -11.93 11.55
N MET A 137 -19.12 -11.47 11.21
CA MET A 137 -19.37 -10.07 10.83
C MET A 137 -19.04 -9.10 11.96
N PHE A 138 -19.47 -9.36 13.20
CA PHE A 138 -19.08 -8.55 14.35
C PHE A 138 -17.57 -8.54 14.58
N LYS A 139 -16.90 -9.69 14.39
CA LYS A 139 -15.44 -9.79 14.49
C LYS A 139 -14.75 -8.93 13.41
N LEU A 140 -15.25 -8.92 12.18
CA LEU A 140 -14.76 -8.05 11.10
C LEU A 140 -14.91 -6.56 11.45
N VAL A 141 -16.08 -6.14 11.93
CA VAL A 141 -16.33 -4.75 12.36
C VAL A 141 -15.38 -4.35 13.49
N TYR A 142 -15.25 -5.19 14.52
CA TYR A 142 -14.30 -4.96 15.62
C TYR A 142 -12.85 -4.88 15.14
N HIS A 143 -12.45 -5.75 14.22
CA HIS A 143 -11.11 -5.69 13.63
C HIS A 143 -10.92 -4.48 12.72
N THR A 144 -11.96 -3.97 12.07
CA THR A 144 -11.92 -2.75 11.24
C THR A 144 -11.43 -1.54 12.04
N ILE A 145 -11.86 -1.42 13.30
CA ILE A 145 -11.56 -0.27 14.15
C ILE A 145 -10.24 -0.41 14.94
N LYS A 146 -9.63 -1.60 14.96
CA LYS A 146 -8.36 -1.81 15.67
C LYS A 146 -7.20 -1.09 14.97
N PRO A 147 -6.33 -0.36 15.67
CA PRO A 147 -5.18 0.30 15.04
C PRO A 147 -4.21 -0.65 14.30
N SER A 148 -4.05 -1.89 14.77
CA SER A 148 -3.17 -2.91 14.19
C SER A 148 -3.77 -4.30 14.31
N LEU A 149 -3.46 -5.17 13.36
CA LEU A 149 -3.92 -6.56 13.33
C LEU A 149 -2.76 -7.56 13.49
N PRO A 150 -3.00 -8.71 14.14
CA PRO A 150 -2.10 -9.87 14.05
C PRO A 150 -2.03 -10.37 12.60
N ILE A 151 -0.89 -10.91 12.17
CA ILE A 151 -0.75 -11.44 10.80
C ILE A 151 -1.73 -12.58 10.52
N SER A 152 -2.01 -13.43 11.51
CA SER A 152 -2.99 -14.49 11.38
C SER A 152 -4.37 -13.97 10.96
N ILE A 153 -4.77 -12.79 11.44
CA ILE A 153 -6.04 -12.15 11.06
C ILE A 153 -5.96 -11.54 9.66
N ILE A 154 -4.83 -10.91 9.32
CA ILE A 154 -4.61 -10.36 7.96
C ILE A 154 -4.74 -11.48 6.92
N LEU A 155 -4.15 -12.65 7.19
CA LEU A 155 -4.17 -13.80 6.30
C LEU A 155 -5.51 -14.55 6.28
N ASP A 156 -6.21 -14.64 7.41
CA ASP A 156 -7.57 -15.21 7.50
C ASP A 156 -8.56 -14.40 6.64
N TYR A 157 -8.51 -13.06 6.74
CA TYR A 157 -9.43 -12.19 6.02
C TYR A 157 -8.99 -11.85 4.60
N ARG A 158 -7.69 -12.00 4.29
CA ARG A 158 -7.11 -11.56 3.01
C ARG A 158 -7.37 -10.08 2.73
N LEU A 159 -7.41 -9.28 3.79
CA LEU A 159 -7.69 -7.84 3.75
C LEU A 159 -6.64 -7.09 4.57
N ALA A 160 -6.09 -6.01 4.00
CA ALA A 160 -5.05 -5.21 4.64
C ALA A 160 -5.12 -3.73 4.24
N VAL A 161 -4.75 -2.82 5.14
CA VAL A 161 -4.33 -1.44 4.78
C VAL A 161 -2.81 -1.32 4.71
N CYS A 162 -2.26 -0.16 4.31
CA CYS A 162 -0.81 0.03 4.12
C CYS A 162 0.06 -0.46 5.30
N ARG A 163 -0.37 -0.20 6.55
CA ARG A 163 0.35 -0.66 7.75
C ARG A 163 0.31 -2.17 7.94
N ASP A 164 -0.82 -2.80 7.60
CA ASP A 164 -1.00 -4.25 7.69
C ASP A 164 -0.16 -4.94 6.58
N TYR A 165 -0.13 -4.38 5.37
CA TYR A 165 0.78 -4.81 4.30
C TYR A 165 2.23 -4.70 4.74
N ALA A 166 2.65 -3.55 5.24
CA ALA A 166 4.02 -3.35 5.73
C ALA A 166 4.39 -4.37 6.81
N LYS A 167 3.51 -4.60 7.79
CA LYS A 167 3.72 -5.61 8.82
C LYS A 167 3.90 -7.02 8.23
N LEU A 168 3.03 -7.41 7.30
CA LEU A 168 3.09 -8.71 6.63
C LEU A 168 4.36 -8.85 5.78
N THR A 169 4.70 -7.84 4.99
CA THR A 169 5.91 -7.82 4.16
C THR A 169 7.15 -7.92 5.02
N ALA A 170 7.25 -7.14 6.10
CA ALA A 170 8.37 -7.22 7.03
C ALA A 170 8.51 -8.60 7.66
N ALA A 171 7.41 -9.21 8.13
CA ALA A 171 7.45 -10.56 8.70
C ALA A 171 7.94 -11.62 7.70
N LEU A 172 7.54 -11.51 6.43
CA LEU A 172 8.03 -12.38 5.36
C LEU A 172 9.54 -12.18 5.16
N LEU A 173 9.98 -10.93 5.02
CA LEU A 173 11.39 -10.58 4.76
C LEU A 173 12.33 -11.01 5.91
N PHE A 174 11.90 -10.93 7.16
CA PHE A 174 12.70 -11.36 8.31
C PHE A 174 13.09 -12.85 8.30
N ASN A 175 12.51 -13.67 7.41
CA ASN A 175 12.95 -15.05 7.22
C ASN A 175 14.29 -15.17 6.46
N SER A 176 14.77 -14.12 5.80
CA SER A 176 16.07 -14.13 5.11
C SER A 176 16.88 -12.84 5.18
N TYR A 177 16.25 -11.75 5.63
CA TYR A 177 16.93 -10.47 5.81
C TYR A 177 17.00 -10.14 7.31
N PRO A 178 18.20 -9.97 7.88
CA PRO A 178 18.36 -9.59 9.29
C PRO A 178 17.92 -8.15 9.56
N GLU A 179 17.97 -7.29 8.53
CA GLU A 179 17.61 -5.88 8.58
C GLU A 179 16.44 -5.60 7.64
N VAL A 180 15.39 -4.97 8.17
CA VAL A 180 14.23 -4.52 7.40
C VAL A 180 13.95 -3.07 7.73
N TYR A 181 13.61 -2.26 6.73
CA TYR A 181 13.44 -0.83 6.86
C TYR A 181 11.98 -0.45 6.66
N PHE A 182 11.38 0.23 7.63
CA PHE A 182 10.04 0.81 7.48
C PHE A 182 10.15 2.22 6.94
N LEU A 183 9.43 2.50 5.86
CA LEU A 183 9.34 3.81 5.23
C LEU A 183 7.97 4.39 5.55
N THR A 184 7.94 5.59 6.12
CA THR A 184 6.68 6.27 6.43
C THR A 184 6.56 7.62 5.75
N LEU A 185 5.39 7.82 5.17
CA LEU A 185 4.89 9.10 4.65
C LEU A 185 3.56 9.41 5.33
N PRO A 186 3.06 10.66 5.24
CA PRO A 186 1.71 10.97 5.72
C PRO A 186 0.67 10.01 5.11
N ASN A 187 0.00 9.24 5.97
CA ASN A 187 -1.03 8.23 5.62
C ASN A 187 -0.54 7.03 4.79
N HIS A 188 0.76 6.80 4.68
CA HIS A 188 1.29 5.65 3.94
C HIS A 188 2.52 5.04 4.60
N VAL A 189 2.63 3.72 4.51
CA VAL A 189 3.76 2.95 5.07
C VAL A 189 4.12 1.86 4.07
N ALA A 190 5.42 1.69 3.84
CA ALA A 190 5.98 0.61 3.03
C ALA A 190 7.19 -0.01 3.74
N VAL A 191 7.70 -1.10 3.19
CA VAL A 191 8.88 -1.80 3.71
C VAL A 191 9.95 -1.83 2.64
N ALA A 192 11.21 -1.76 3.05
CA ALA A 192 12.36 -1.91 2.18
C ALA A 192 13.39 -2.88 2.77
N VAL A 193 14.22 -3.42 1.89
CA VAL A 193 15.46 -4.15 2.22
C VAL A 193 16.64 -3.47 1.57
N MET A 194 17.80 -3.56 2.22
CA MET A 194 19.06 -3.07 1.67
C MET A 194 19.84 -4.23 1.07
N ILE A 195 20.13 -4.15 -0.22
CA ILE A 195 20.90 -5.16 -0.96
C ILE A 195 21.99 -4.41 -1.73
N ASN A 196 23.25 -4.80 -1.55
CA ASN A 196 24.41 -4.17 -2.20
C ASN A 196 24.44 -2.64 -2.06
N GLY A 197 24.07 -2.13 -0.89
CA GLY A 197 24.05 -0.69 -0.59
C GLY A 197 22.87 0.09 -1.21
N LYS A 198 21.92 -0.59 -1.87
CA LYS A 198 20.72 0.02 -2.45
C LYS A 198 19.45 -0.44 -1.71
N TYR A 199 18.51 0.49 -1.54
CA TYR A 199 17.22 0.22 -0.90
C TYR A 199 16.16 -0.14 -1.93
N TYR A 200 15.55 -1.32 -1.78
CA TYR A 200 14.47 -1.82 -2.61
C TYR A 200 13.17 -1.80 -1.83
N VAL A 201 12.19 -1.05 -2.32
CA VAL A 201 10.90 -0.82 -1.65
C VAL A 201 9.83 -1.78 -2.15
N LEU A 202 9.20 -2.47 -1.23
CA LEU A 202 8.07 -3.36 -1.42
C LEU A 202 6.80 -2.68 -0.90
N ASP A 203 5.96 -2.20 -1.83
CA ASP A 203 4.76 -1.41 -1.52
C ASP A 203 3.50 -2.01 -2.19
N GLN A 204 2.95 -3.04 -1.55
CA GLN A 204 1.68 -3.73 -1.85
C GLN A 204 1.56 -4.45 -3.20
N LYS A 205 2.12 -3.90 -4.29
CA LYS A 205 1.96 -4.36 -5.67
C LYS A 205 3.23 -4.16 -6.47
N LEU A 206 3.40 -4.96 -7.52
CA LEU A 206 4.51 -4.80 -8.46
C LEU A 206 4.43 -3.45 -9.23
N PRO A 207 5.59 -2.90 -9.63
CA PRO A 207 6.95 -3.45 -9.49
C PRO A 207 7.62 -3.08 -8.16
N ILE A 208 8.72 -3.77 -7.84
CA ILE A 208 9.68 -3.34 -6.83
C ILE A 208 10.45 -2.15 -7.41
N ILE A 209 10.66 -1.12 -6.61
CA ILE A 209 11.33 0.11 -7.06
C ILE A 209 12.38 0.55 -6.04
N SER A 210 13.32 1.38 -6.47
CA SER A 210 14.26 1.99 -5.54
C SER A 210 13.56 2.95 -4.57
N LEU A 211 14.21 3.26 -3.46
CA LEU A 211 13.76 4.30 -2.53
C LEU A 211 13.53 5.65 -3.24
N ASP A 212 14.46 6.02 -4.12
CA ASP A 212 14.46 7.26 -4.90
C ASP A 212 13.20 7.36 -5.78
N SER A 213 12.92 6.29 -6.54
CA SER A 213 11.74 6.18 -7.40
C SER A 213 10.44 6.10 -6.60
N TRP A 214 10.47 5.47 -5.42
CA TRP A 214 9.31 5.40 -4.52
C TRP A 214 8.94 6.78 -3.95
N ILE A 215 9.92 7.55 -3.47
CA ILE A 215 9.70 8.91 -2.98
C ILE A 215 9.15 9.79 -4.11
N LYS A 216 9.77 9.76 -5.29
CA LYS A 216 9.35 10.55 -6.46
C LYS A 216 7.90 10.24 -6.88
N ARG A 217 7.49 8.96 -6.86
CA ARG A 217 6.11 8.54 -7.11
C ARG A 217 5.13 9.21 -6.14
N TRP A 218 5.46 9.21 -4.85
CA TRP A 218 4.58 9.78 -3.83
C TRP A 218 4.58 11.30 -3.81
N GLU A 219 5.70 11.95 -4.13
CA GLU A 219 5.74 13.40 -4.37
C GLU A 219 4.75 13.81 -5.45
N TRP A 220 4.74 13.12 -6.60
CA TRP A 220 3.81 13.40 -7.69
C TRP A 220 2.35 13.18 -7.28
N LEU A 221 2.05 12.06 -6.59
CA LEU A 221 0.70 11.78 -6.10
C LEU A 221 0.19 12.84 -5.12
N LEU A 222 1.03 13.24 -4.16
CA LEU A 222 0.69 14.27 -3.18
C LEU A 222 0.53 15.65 -3.84
N TRP A 223 1.35 15.96 -4.85
CA TRP A 223 1.22 17.19 -5.61
C TRP A 223 -0.07 17.23 -6.45
N ALA A 224 -0.41 16.13 -7.14
CA ALA A 224 -1.63 16.02 -7.92
C ALA A 224 -2.90 16.17 -7.05
N LEU A 225 -2.89 15.59 -5.84
CA LEU A 225 -3.97 15.76 -4.87
C LEU A 225 -4.12 17.22 -4.41
N ARG A 226 -3.01 17.96 -4.31
CA ARG A 226 -3.02 19.37 -3.89
C ARG A 226 -3.48 20.33 -4.98
N LEU A 227 -3.08 20.09 -6.23
CA LEU A 227 -3.57 20.88 -7.36
C LEU A 227 -5.10 20.86 -7.44
N LYS A 228 -5.72 19.71 -7.16
CA LYS A 228 -7.17 19.59 -7.08
C LYS A 228 -7.80 20.44 -5.96
N ASN A 229 -7.06 20.70 -4.88
CA ASN A 229 -7.55 21.43 -3.71
C ASN A 229 -7.25 22.95 -3.73
N LYS A 230 -6.59 23.50 -4.78
CA LYS A 230 -6.32 24.92 -5.07
C LYS A 230 -5.73 25.83 -3.96
N LEU A 231 -5.58 25.37 -2.71
CA LEU A 231 -5.43 26.26 -1.54
C LEU A 231 -4.01 26.32 -0.94
N LEU A 232 -3.04 25.51 -1.35
CA LEU A 232 -1.70 25.52 -0.75
C LEU A 232 -0.58 25.30 -1.79
N LEU A 233 -0.08 26.40 -2.37
CA LEU A 233 0.96 26.43 -3.40
C LEU A 233 2.41 26.39 -2.88
N ARG A 234 2.66 26.22 -1.57
CA ARG A 234 4.05 26.02 -1.10
C ARG A 234 4.52 24.61 -1.46
N ARG A 235 5.68 24.53 -2.11
CA ARG A 235 6.40 23.30 -2.47
C ARG A 235 6.63 22.48 -1.20
N TYR A 236 5.78 21.48 -0.99
CA TYR A 236 5.89 20.57 0.14
C TYR A 236 6.69 19.37 -0.31
N ILE A 237 7.86 19.22 0.30
CA ILE A 237 8.66 18.01 0.18
C ILE A 237 8.13 17.09 1.28
N PRO A 238 7.52 15.94 0.93
CA PRO A 238 7.04 15.02 1.93
C PRO A 238 8.23 14.51 2.74
N GLU A 239 8.14 14.65 4.05
CA GLU A 239 9.15 14.13 4.96
C GLU A 239 9.02 12.61 5.01
N CYS A 240 9.92 11.90 4.32
CA CYS A 240 10.05 10.46 4.43
C CYS A 240 10.90 10.14 5.66
N SER A 241 10.32 9.39 6.60
CA SER A 241 11.08 8.87 7.75
C SER A 241 11.37 7.39 7.53
N MET A 242 12.62 6.99 7.75
CA MET A 242 13.08 5.61 7.61
C MET A 242 13.51 5.04 8.95
N TYR A 243 13.02 3.84 9.27
CA TYR A 243 13.23 3.18 10.54
C TYR A 243 13.86 1.82 10.28
N LEU A 244 15.08 1.61 10.78
CA LEU A 244 15.68 0.28 10.77
C LEU A 244 14.98 -0.54 11.86
N VAL A 245 14.54 -1.73 11.48
CA VAL A 245 13.98 -2.69 12.42
C VAL A 245 14.82 -3.95 12.37
N GLN A 246 15.32 -4.32 13.54
CA GLN A 246 16.03 -5.56 13.78
C GLN A 246 15.38 -6.27 14.95
N PHE A 247 15.49 -7.60 14.96
CA PHE A 247 15.16 -8.39 16.12
C PHE A 247 16.37 -8.44 17.05
N GLU A 248 16.25 -7.80 18.21
CA GLU A 248 17.25 -7.90 19.27
C GLU A 248 16.77 -8.92 20.32
N LYS A 249 17.68 -9.78 20.76
CA LYS A 249 17.45 -10.64 21.93
C LYS A 249 17.63 -9.77 23.18
N ASN A 250 16.58 -9.59 23.98
CA ASN A 250 16.72 -8.86 25.24
C ASN A 250 17.46 -9.71 26.30
N LEU A 251 17.79 -9.07 27.43
CA LEU A 251 18.44 -9.72 28.58
C LEU A 251 17.64 -10.92 29.14
N ASN A 252 16.32 -10.93 28.96
CA ASN A 252 15.43 -12.01 29.40
C ASN A 252 15.26 -13.11 28.33
N GLY A 253 16.01 -13.05 27.23
CA GLY A 253 15.94 -13.99 26.11
C GLY A 253 14.74 -13.82 25.17
N THR A 254 13.83 -12.89 25.42
CA THR A 254 12.72 -12.58 24.51
C THR A 254 13.22 -11.72 23.35
N ILE A 255 12.91 -12.15 22.13
CA ILE A 255 13.28 -11.44 20.90
C ILE A 255 12.20 -10.40 20.61
N LEU A 256 12.57 -9.13 20.62
CA LEU A 256 11.67 -8.01 20.32
C LEU A 256 12.19 -7.26 19.09
N ALA A 257 11.25 -6.90 18.21
CA ALA A 257 11.55 -5.96 17.14
C ALA A 257 11.81 -4.59 17.77
N LYS A 258 13.03 -4.09 17.65
CA LYS A 258 13.40 -2.77 18.15
C LYS A 258 13.55 -1.83 16.97
N PRO A 259 12.67 -0.81 16.85
CA PRO A 259 12.86 0.20 15.85
C PRO A 259 14.01 1.12 16.29
N THR A 260 15.09 1.11 15.54
CA THR A 260 16.15 2.11 15.67
C THR A 260 15.94 3.14 14.58
N ILE A 261 15.68 4.40 14.98
CA ILE A 261 15.66 5.50 14.02
C ILE A 261 17.09 5.65 13.50
N ARG A 262 17.32 5.23 12.26
CA ARG A 262 18.65 5.33 11.65
C ARG A 262 18.83 6.67 10.95
N GLU A 263 17.77 7.19 10.30
CA GLU A 263 17.94 8.36 9.44
C GLU A 263 16.63 9.08 9.11
N TYR A 264 16.65 10.41 9.20
CA TYR A 264 15.72 11.26 8.47
C TYR A 264 16.36 11.57 7.13
N ILE A 265 15.84 10.97 6.06
CA ILE A 265 16.37 11.23 4.72
C ILE A 265 15.70 12.50 4.21
N ARG A 266 16.40 13.64 4.32
CA ARG A 266 16.03 14.84 3.57
C ARG A 266 16.43 14.62 2.11
N TYR A 267 15.54 13.98 1.37
CA TYR A 267 15.84 13.49 0.04
C TYR A 267 16.04 14.64 -0.96
N LYS A 268 17.13 14.55 -1.73
CA LYS A 268 17.37 15.42 -2.89
C LYS A 268 17.21 14.54 -4.13
N VAL A 269 16.13 14.76 -4.87
CA VAL A 269 15.78 13.97 -6.05
C VAL A 269 16.93 13.98 -7.06
N LYS A 270 17.52 12.81 -7.32
CA LYS A 270 18.41 12.64 -8.49
C LYS A 270 17.58 12.73 -9.76
N THR A 271 18.02 13.57 -10.69
CA THR A 271 17.49 13.59 -12.06
C THR A 271 18.13 12.45 -12.83
N TYR A 272 17.32 11.51 -13.32
CA TYR A 272 17.79 10.45 -14.22
C TYR A 272 18.04 11.02 -15.61
N GLU A 273 19.13 10.58 -16.25
CA GLU A 273 19.44 10.92 -17.63
C GLU A 273 18.58 10.10 -18.59
N LYS A 274 18.21 10.70 -19.73
CA LYS A 274 17.33 10.08 -20.73
C LYS A 274 17.91 8.78 -21.31
N ASP A 275 19.23 8.68 -21.38
CA ASP A 275 19.94 7.51 -21.91
C ASP A 275 19.82 6.27 -21.01
N ASP A 276 19.62 6.46 -19.70
CA ASP A 276 19.40 5.36 -18.74
C ASP A 276 18.03 4.70 -18.96
N ILE A 277 17.00 5.50 -19.24
CA ILE A 277 15.64 4.99 -19.51
C ILE A 277 15.60 4.16 -20.78
N ARG A 278 16.24 4.62 -21.86
CA ARG A 278 16.30 3.88 -23.12
C ARG A 278 16.98 2.52 -22.91
N THR A 279 18.12 2.51 -22.22
CA THR A 279 18.86 1.29 -21.89
C THR A 279 18.01 0.34 -21.05
N CYS A 280 17.27 0.87 -20.07
CA CYS A 280 16.35 0.10 -19.24
C CYS A 280 15.25 -0.58 -20.08
N ILE A 281 14.63 0.14 -21.03
CA ILE A 281 13.59 -0.40 -21.91
C ILE A 281 14.13 -1.49 -22.82
N GLU A 282 15.30 -1.28 -23.43
CA GLU A 282 15.94 -2.28 -24.30
C GLU A 282 16.23 -3.58 -23.54
N LYS A 283 16.75 -3.47 -22.30
CA LYS A 283 16.98 -4.62 -21.42
C LYS A 283 15.68 -5.30 -21.00
N LEU A 284 14.65 -4.53 -20.67
CA LEU A 284 13.34 -5.04 -20.28
C LEU A 284 12.66 -5.80 -21.42
N GLU A 285 12.69 -5.26 -22.64
CA GLU A 285 12.16 -5.91 -23.84
C GLU A 285 12.89 -7.22 -24.12
N LYS A 286 14.23 -7.21 -24.08
CA LYS A 286 15.04 -8.42 -24.24
C LYS A 286 14.71 -9.49 -23.19
N LEU A 287 14.53 -9.09 -21.93
CA LEU A 287 14.19 -9.99 -20.84
C LEU A 287 12.82 -10.64 -21.05
N LEU A 288 11.83 -9.88 -21.52
CA LEU A 288 10.50 -10.39 -21.83
C LEU A 288 10.49 -11.30 -23.05
N ILE A 289 11.18 -10.92 -24.14
CA ILE A 289 11.35 -11.75 -25.34
C ILE A 289 11.91 -13.12 -24.96
N ASN A 290 12.96 -13.15 -24.13
CA ASN A 290 13.54 -14.40 -23.64
C ASN A 290 12.54 -15.19 -22.77
N LYS A 291 11.90 -14.55 -21.78
CA LYS A 291 10.93 -15.22 -20.89
C LYS A 291 9.73 -15.80 -21.62
N PHE A 292 9.28 -15.20 -22.72
CA PHE A 292 8.18 -15.71 -23.53
C PHE A 292 8.62 -16.69 -24.64
N GLY A 293 9.92 -16.92 -24.83
CA GLY A 293 10.44 -17.74 -25.92
C GLY A 293 10.09 -17.18 -27.30
N LEU A 294 10.11 -15.84 -27.45
CA LEU A 294 9.84 -15.17 -28.71
C LEU A 294 11.11 -15.09 -29.54
N ASN A 295 10.97 -15.27 -30.86
CA ASN A 295 12.05 -14.96 -31.78
C ASN A 295 12.25 -13.45 -31.81
N SER A 296 13.50 -12.98 -31.87
CA SER A 296 13.81 -11.54 -31.91
C SER A 296 12.93 -10.86 -32.96
N VAL A 297 12.20 -9.83 -32.54
CA VAL A 297 11.24 -9.15 -33.38
C VAL A 297 11.98 -8.42 -34.50
N LYS A 298 12.17 -9.08 -35.66
CA LYS A 298 12.43 -8.36 -36.92
C LYS A 298 11.28 -7.37 -37.11
N ALA A 299 11.57 -6.19 -37.66
CA ALA A 299 10.62 -5.09 -37.76
C ALA A 299 9.24 -5.56 -38.23
N ILE A 300 8.29 -5.69 -37.29
CA ILE A 300 6.93 -6.09 -37.63
C ILE A 300 6.29 -4.86 -38.27
N SER A 301 6.07 -4.92 -39.58
CA SER A 301 5.41 -3.85 -40.35
C SER A 301 3.89 -3.80 -40.11
N ARG A 302 3.33 -4.76 -39.38
CA ARG A 302 1.90 -4.84 -39.07
C ARG A 302 1.56 -4.08 -37.79
N LYS A 303 0.31 -3.62 -37.67
CA LYS A 303 -0.22 -2.99 -36.46
C LYS A 303 -0.25 -3.97 -35.27
N PRO A 304 -0.05 -3.49 -34.03
CA PRO A 304 -0.20 -4.33 -32.84
C PRO A 304 -1.64 -4.83 -32.72
N ASP A 305 -1.81 -6.05 -32.20
CA ASP A 305 -3.13 -6.64 -31.97
C ASP A 305 -3.85 -5.96 -30.79
N PHE A 306 -3.08 -5.56 -29.76
CA PHE A 306 -3.54 -4.67 -28.70
C PHE A 306 -2.36 -3.98 -28.02
N THR A 307 -2.67 -2.97 -27.19
CA THR A 307 -1.67 -2.22 -26.44
C THR A 307 -2.04 -2.19 -24.95
N ILE A 308 -1.02 -2.33 -24.09
CA ILE A 308 -1.17 -2.21 -22.64
C ILE A 308 -0.44 -0.96 -22.19
N THR A 309 -1.17 -0.01 -21.57
CA THR A 309 -0.57 1.17 -20.93
C THR A 309 -0.26 0.89 -19.46
N LEU A 310 1.00 1.09 -19.08
CA LEU A 310 1.52 0.91 -17.72
C LEU A 310 1.80 2.28 -17.10
N LYS A 311 0.82 2.79 -16.36
CA LYS A 311 0.89 4.14 -15.79
C LYS A 311 2.05 4.29 -14.82
N ASN A 312 2.85 5.33 -14.99
CA ASN A 312 4.04 5.69 -14.19
C ASN A 312 5.22 4.72 -14.27
N TYR A 313 5.19 3.69 -15.14
CA TYR A 313 6.28 2.70 -15.19
C TYR A 313 7.58 3.26 -15.77
N GLY A 314 7.52 4.34 -16.53
CA GLY A 314 8.70 5.07 -16.98
C GLY A 314 9.48 5.70 -15.82
N ILE A 315 8.78 6.10 -14.75
CA ILE A 315 9.40 6.63 -13.51
C ILE A 315 10.14 5.51 -12.75
N TYR A 316 9.72 4.25 -12.93
CA TYR A 316 10.28 3.09 -12.23
C TYR A 316 11.42 2.44 -13.00
N CYS A 317 11.64 2.81 -14.27
CA CYS A 317 12.62 2.16 -15.11
C CYS A 317 14.03 2.57 -14.66
N GLU A 318 14.72 1.63 -14.01
CA GLU A 318 16.12 1.76 -13.63
C GLU A 318 16.88 0.57 -14.21
N ASN A 319 18.11 0.80 -14.65
CA ASN A 319 19.00 -0.27 -15.09
C ASN A 319 19.54 -1.07 -13.90
N ASP A 320 18.64 -1.83 -13.27
CA ASP A 320 18.86 -2.62 -12.06
C ASP A 320 18.13 -3.96 -12.20
N GLU A 321 18.81 -5.06 -11.90
CA GLU A 321 18.30 -6.40 -12.13
C GLU A 321 17.00 -6.70 -11.38
N ILE A 322 16.91 -6.34 -10.09
CA ILE A 322 15.73 -6.60 -9.25
C ILE A 322 14.54 -5.81 -9.77
N ILE A 323 14.75 -4.54 -10.10
CA ILE A 323 13.71 -3.65 -10.61
C ILE A 323 13.24 -4.13 -12.00
N LEU A 324 14.15 -4.37 -12.93
CA LEU A 324 13.85 -4.87 -14.28
C LEU A 324 13.08 -6.20 -14.23
N TYR A 325 13.50 -7.13 -13.37
CA TYR A 325 12.82 -8.42 -13.20
C TYR A 325 11.38 -8.23 -12.70
N SER A 326 11.18 -7.36 -11.71
CA SER A 326 9.86 -7.10 -11.12
C SER A 326 8.92 -6.37 -12.10
N ILE A 327 9.44 -5.44 -12.91
CA ILE A 327 8.70 -4.77 -13.99
C ILE A 327 8.29 -5.81 -15.04
N ALA A 328 9.23 -6.63 -15.51
CA ALA A 328 8.93 -7.68 -16.47
C ALA A 328 7.87 -8.66 -15.95
N ARG A 329 7.94 -9.04 -14.67
CA ARG A 329 6.92 -9.89 -14.05
C ARG A 329 5.55 -9.23 -14.09
N SER A 330 5.47 -7.94 -13.76
CA SER A 330 4.22 -7.19 -13.83
C SER A 330 3.64 -7.13 -15.25
N ILE A 331 4.49 -6.85 -16.25
CA ILE A 331 4.09 -6.83 -17.67
C ILE A 331 3.55 -8.19 -18.10
N ARG A 332 4.28 -9.26 -17.74
CA ARG A 332 3.86 -10.63 -18.01
C ARG A 332 2.48 -10.91 -17.42
N ASN A 333 2.25 -10.57 -16.15
CA ASN A 333 0.97 -10.80 -15.48
C ASN A 333 -0.18 -10.10 -16.19
N ARG A 334 0.03 -8.87 -16.69
CA ARG A 334 -0.99 -8.15 -17.46
C ARG A 334 -1.27 -8.79 -18.81
N ILE A 335 -0.23 -9.18 -19.54
CA ILE A 335 -0.40 -9.90 -20.82
C ILE A 335 -1.15 -11.22 -20.60
N GLU A 336 -0.81 -11.98 -19.57
CA GLU A 336 -1.49 -13.24 -19.22
C GLU A 336 -2.98 -13.03 -18.89
N ALA A 337 -3.29 -11.95 -18.17
CA ALA A 337 -4.66 -11.58 -17.83
C ALA A 337 -5.48 -11.22 -19.09
N GLU A 338 -4.94 -10.39 -19.99
CA GLU A 338 -5.60 -10.02 -21.25
C GLU A 338 -5.80 -11.24 -22.17
N LEU A 339 -4.82 -12.15 -22.21
CA LEU A 339 -4.87 -13.32 -23.09
C LEU A 339 -5.64 -14.51 -22.51
N SER A 340 -6.10 -14.44 -21.25
CA SER A 340 -6.80 -15.54 -20.57
C SER A 340 -6.06 -16.89 -20.68
N GLY A 341 -4.73 -16.87 -20.50
CA GLY A 341 -3.87 -18.07 -20.61
C GLY A 341 -3.38 -18.40 -22.03
N GLY A 342 -3.79 -17.63 -23.04
CA GLY A 342 -3.38 -17.77 -24.44
C GLY A 342 -1.94 -17.34 -24.76
N ILE A 343 -1.00 -17.41 -23.82
CA ILE A 343 0.37 -16.88 -23.96
C ILE A 343 1.13 -17.47 -25.17
N LYS A 344 0.81 -18.72 -25.56
CA LYS A 344 1.41 -19.41 -26.71
C LYS A 344 1.07 -18.75 -28.06
N LYS A 345 0.01 -17.92 -28.09
CA LYS A 345 -0.38 -17.12 -29.26
C LYS A 345 0.52 -15.91 -29.45
N LEU A 346 1.32 -15.53 -28.46
CA LEU A 346 2.24 -14.40 -28.58
C LEU A 346 3.27 -14.68 -29.70
N SER A 347 3.44 -13.70 -30.58
CA SER A 347 4.41 -13.73 -31.69
C SER A 347 5.50 -12.66 -31.54
N GLY A 348 5.22 -11.58 -30.81
CA GLY A 348 6.14 -10.49 -30.58
C GLY A 348 5.58 -9.52 -29.53
N LEU A 349 6.47 -8.69 -28.99
CA LEU A 349 6.12 -7.56 -28.15
C LEU A 349 7.11 -6.43 -28.41
N ARG A 350 6.71 -5.19 -28.14
CA ARG A 350 7.57 -4.00 -28.14
C ARG A 350 7.24 -3.10 -26.98
N ILE A 351 8.24 -2.43 -26.42
CA ILE A 351 8.07 -1.52 -25.29
C ILE A 351 8.62 -0.15 -25.64
N PHE A 352 7.87 0.90 -25.33
CA PHE A 352 8.34 2.28 -25.50
C PHE A 352 7.77 3.20 -24.43
N MET A 353 8.43 4.34 -24.26
CA MET A 353 7.94 5.42 -23.42
C MET A 353 6.75 6.12 -24.07
N LYS A 354 5.76 6.45 -23.25
CA LYS A 354 4.67 7.35 -23.56
C LYS A 354 4.70 8.51 -22.56
N ASP A 355 4.78 9.74 -23.07
CA ASP A 355 4.69 10.99 -22.29
C ASP A 355 5.69 11.08 -21.11
N ASP A 356 6.90 10.52 -21.25
CA ASP A 356 7.98 10.49 -20.25
C ASP A 356 7.65 9.84 -18.89
N GLN A 357 6.44 9.29 -18.71
CA GLN A 357 5.99 8.71 -17.43
C GLN A 357 5.44 7.29 -17.59
N ASP A 358 4.77 7.00 -18.69
CA ASP A 358 4.09 5.74 -18.91
C ASP A 358 4.92 4.83 -19.82
N LEU A 359 4.80 3.52 -19.64
CA LEU A 359 5.27 2.56 -20.65
C LEU A 359 4.08 2.07 -21.46
N LEU A 360 4.24 2.01 -22.78
CA LEU A 360 3.31 1.33 -23.68
C LEU A 360 3.92 0.01 -24.11
N VAL A 361 3.16 -1.07 -23.97
CA VAL A 361 3.53 -2.40 -24.43
C VAL A 361 2.63 -2.77 -25.60
N GLU A 362 3.22 -2.85 -26.78
CA GLU A 362 2.56 -3.34 -27.99
C GLU A 362 2.67 -4.86 -28.05
N VAL A 363 1.54 -5.54 -28.25
CA VAL A 363 1.46 -7.00 -28.25
C VAL A 363 1.03 -7.51 -29.62
N TYR A 364 1.72 -8.53 -30.10
CA TYR A 364 1.51 -9.11 -31.43
C TYR A 364 1.22 -10.61 -31.32
N LEU A 365 0.12 -11.09 -31.90
CA LEU A 365 -0.34 -12.49 -31.87
C LEU A 365 -0.08 -13.22 -33.19
N LYS A 366 0.19 -14.53 -33.14
CA LYS A 366 0.35 -15.38 -34.33
C LYS A 366 -0.93 -15.32 -35.17
N MET A 367 -0.78 -15.18 -36.49
CA MET A 367 -1.91 -15.31 -37.41
C MET A 367 -2.48 -16.72 -37.31
N GLN A 368 -3.79 -16.84 -37.13
CA GLN A 368 -4.49 -18.11 -37.30
C GLN A 368 -4.42 -18.44 -38.79
N LYS A 369 -3.71 -19.51 -39.13
CA LYS A 369 -3.73 -20.06 -40.48
C LYS A 369 -5.02 -20.83 -40.71
#